data_AF-U5YQC4-F1
#
_entry.id   AF-U5YQC4-F1
#
_cell.length_a   1.000
_cell.length_b   1.000
_cell.length_c   1.000
_cell.angle_alpha   90.00
_cell.angle_beta   90.00
_cell.angle_gamma   90.00
#
_symmetry.space_group_name_H-M   'P 1'
#
loop_
_entity.id
_entity.type
_entity.pdbx_description
1 polymer ?
#
loop_
_entity_poly.entity_id
_entity_poly.type
_entity_poly.pdbx_seq_one_letter_code
_entity_poly.pdbx_strand_id
1 'polypeptide(L)'
;MTHSARLANSHFGEWEIYVVTDGPTLGWPACDFRRTQPIPTLAERTAALADLGYEAAAGAVWEWMEMDNGDTGDVALLAAFDVHPIREAS
;
A
#
# COMPACT_ATOMS: atom_id res chain seq x y z
N MET A 1 -6.78 -15.20 -5.54
CA MET A 1 -6.60 -14.95 -4.10
C MET A 1 -6.67 -13.45 -3.89
N THR A 2 -7.29 -12.99 -2.81
CA THR A 2 -7.37 -11.56 -2.47
C THR A 2 -6.29 -11.25 -1.46
N HIS A 3 -5.54 -10.18 -1.70
CA HIS A 3 -4.56 -9.64 -0.77
C HIS A 3 -4.94 -8.21 -0.41
N SER A 4 -4.36 -7.70 0.67
CA SER A 4 -4.55 -6.32 1.09
C SER A 4 -3.31 -5.51 0.72
N ALA A 5 -3.46 -4.56 -0.19
CA ALA A 5 -2.48 -3.50 -0.39
C ALA A 5 -2.59 -2.47 0.73
N ARG A 6 -1.45 -1.93 1.15
CA ARG A 6 -1.33 -0.92 2.19
C ARG A 6 -0.53 0.26 1.68
N LEU A 7 -1.03 1.48 1.91
CA LEU A 7 -0.28 2.72 1.70
C LEU A 7 -0.02 3.32 3.08
N ALA A 8 1.25 3.53 3.43
CA ALA A 8 1.65 4.04 4.74
C ALA A 8 2.72 5.13 4.59
N ASN A 9 2.91 5.94 5.64
CA ASN A 9 4.13 6.72 5.77
C ASN A 9 5.17 5.94 6.59
N SER A 10 6.42 5.93 6.12
CA SER A 10 7.57 5.42 6.84
C SER A 10 7.79 6.24 8.12
N HIS A 11 8.65 5.77 9.03
CA HIS A 11 9.06 6.56 10.19
C HIS A 11 9.59 7.96 9.84
N PHE A 12 10.20 8.13 8.66
CA PHE A 12 10.70 9.41 8.16
C PHE A 12 9.69 10.20 7.32
N GLY A 13 8.46 9.69 7.20
CA GLY A 13 7.34 10.35 6.53
C GLY A 13 7.23 10.03 5.03
N GLU A 14 8.13 9.22 4.46
CA GLU A 14 8.05 8.87 3.04
C GLU A 14 6.88 7.91 2.79
N TRP A 15 6.19 8.10 1.67
CA TRP A 15 5.12 7.18 1.30
C TRP A 15 5.69 5.86 0.78
N GLU A 16 5.12 4.75 1.22
CA GLU A 16 5.35 3.41 0.69
C GLU A 16 4.02 2.70 0.43
N ILE A 17 3.99 1.85 -0.60
CA ILE A 17 2.89 0.92 -0.85
C ILE A 17 3.42 -0.52 -0.84
N TYR A 18 2.75 -1.41 -0.12
CA TYR A 18 3.12 -2.82 -0.05
C TYR A 18 1.90 -3.74 -0.06
N VAL A 19 2.08 -5.00 -0.44
CA VAL A 19 1.00 -6.00 -0.47
C VAL A 19 1.22 -7.06 0.59
N VAL A 20 0.27 -7.17 1.51
CA VAL A 20 0.28 -8.18 2.58
C VAL A 20 -0.04 -9.54 1.98
N THR A 21 0.95 -10.44 2.01
CA THR A 21 0.81 -11.83 1.58
C THR A 21 1.03 -12.79 2.76
N ASP A 22 0.75 -14.07 2.56
CA ASP A 22 0.94 -15.11 3.59
C ASP A 22 2.43 -15.40 3.89
N GLY A 23 3.35 -14.79 3.14
CA GLY A 23 4.79 -14.89 3.36
C GLY A 23 5.30 -14.07 4.55
N PRO A 24 6.59 -14.24 4.92
CA PRO A 24 7.22 -13.41 5.95
C PRO A 24 7.18 -11.93 5.55
N THR A 25 7.12 -11.03 6.54
CA THR A 25 6.99 -9.58 6.33
C THR A 25 8.06 -8.98 5.42
N LEU A 26 9.31 -9.45 5.53
CA LEU A 26 10.43 -9.04 4.66
C LEU A 26 10.27 -9.46 3.19
N GLY A 27 9.34 -10.37 2.89
CA GLY A 27 9.04 -10.87 1.54
C GLY A 27 7.84 -10.20 0.89
N TRP A 28 7.21 -9.22 1.55
CA TRP A 28 6.07 -8.52 0.96
C TRP A 28 6.52 -7.63 -0.21
N PRO A 29 5.87 -7.71 -1.39
CA PRO A 29 6.13 -6.79 -2.50
C PRO A 29 5.86 -5.35 -2.05
N ALA A 30 6.82 -4.46 -2.26
CA ALA A 30 6.76 -3.08 -1.80
C ALA A 30 7.39 -2.10 -2.80
N CYS A 31 6.87 -0.87 -2.81
CA CYS A 31 7.35 0.26 -3.60
C CYS A 31 7.42 1.52 -2.72
N ASP A 32 8.58 2.17 -2.73
CA ASP A 32 8.86 3.42 -2.00
C ASP A 32 8.75 4.60 -2.97
N PHE A 33 7.91 5.59 -2.64
CA PHE A 33 7.70 6.80 -3.45
C PHE A 33 8.76 7.89 -3.19
N ARG A 34 9.60 7.73 -2.18
CA ARG A 34 10.77 8.55 -1.80
C ARG A 34 10.45 10.03 -1.60
N ARG A 35 9.23 10.31 -1.15
CA ARG A 35 8.75 11.68 -0.88
C ARG A 35 7.73 11.66 0.25
N THR A 36 7.70 12.74 1.02
CA THR A 36 6.72 12.96 2.10
C THR A 36 5.46 13.68 1.59
N GLN A 37 5.61 14.56 0.60
CA GLN A 37 4.52 15.25 -0.08
C GLN A 37 4.82 15.45 -1.58
N PRO A 38 3.76 15.56 -2.42
CA PRO A 38 2.35 15.32 -2.10
C PRO A 38 2.07 13.83 -1.86
N ILE A 39 0.92 13.54 -1.22
CA ILE A 39 0.40 12.17 -1.08
C ILE A 39 0.31 11.54 -2.48
N PRO A 40 0.76 10.28 -2.68
CA PRO A 40 0.63 9.59 -3.96
C PRO A 40 -0.81 9.64 -4.48
N THR A 41 -0.95 10.03 -5.73
CA THR A 41 -2.24 10.05 -6.45
C THR A 41 -2.76 8.63 -6.65
N LEU A 42 -4.05 8.49 -6.94
CA LEU A 42 -4.62 7.16 -7.26
C LEU A 42 -3.92 6.53 -8.47
N ALA A 43 -3.54 7.32 -9.48
CA ALA A 43 -2.82 6.82 -10.66
C ALA A 43 -1.43 6.27 -10.29
N GLU A 44 -0.67 6.98 -9.45
CA GLU A 44 0.64 6.50 -8.98
C GLU A 44 0.51 5.21 -8.15
N ARG A 45 -0.54 5.10 -7.31
CA ARG A 45 -0.81 3.87 -6.54
C ARG A 45 -1.15 2.69 -7.46
N THR A 46 -1.99 2.91 -8.46
CA THR A 46 -2.35 1.87 -9.44
C THR A 46 -1.15 1.41 -10.23
N ALA A 47 -0.29 2.34 -10.69
CA ALA A 47 0.94 2.00 -11.40
C ALA A 47 1.90 1.20 -10.51
N ALA A 48 2.12 1.65 -9.26
CA ALA A 48 2.98 0.94 -8.32
C ALA A 48 2.45 -0.47 -8.01
N LEU A 49 1.13 -0.66 -7.84
CA LEU A 49 0.55 -1.99 -7.65
C LEU A 49 0.75 -2.89 -8.87
N ALA A 50 0.58 -2.34 -10.08
CA ALA A 50 0.80 -3.08 -11.31
C ALA A 50 2.28 -3.51 -11.46
N ASP A 51 3.22 -2.63 -11.12
CA ASP A 51 4.66 -2.95 -11.09
C ASP A 51 5.00 -4.03 -10.06
N LEU A 52 4.23 -4.11 -8.96
CA LEU A 52 4.32 -5.19 -7.97
C LEU A 52 3.59 -6.49 -8.39
N GLY A 53 2.92 -6.51 -9.56
CA GLY A 53 2.18 -7.66 -10.08
C GLY A 53 0.75 -7.79 -9.56
N TYR A 54 0.14 -6.69 -9.11
CA TYR A 54 -1.21 -6.67 -8.54
C TYR A 54 -2.12 -5.66 -9.22
N GLU A 55 -3.41 -6.01 -9.31
CA GLU A 55 -4.48 -5.14 -9.78
C GLU A 55 -5.58 -5.00 -8.73
N ALA A 56 -6.39 -3.95 -8.86
CA ALA A 56 -7.51 -3.70 -7.96
C ALA A 56 -8.53 -4.84 -7.99
N ALA A 57 -9.02 -5.24 -6.81
CA ALA A 57 -10.21 -6.08 -6.74
C ALA A 57 -11.44 -5.32 -7.26
N ALA A 58 -12.41 -6.06 -7.82
CA ALA A 58 -13.62 -5.45 -8.36
C ALA A 58 -14.39 -4.70 -7.27
N GLY A 59 -14.58 -3.38 -7.46
CA GLY A 59 -15.28 -2.54 -6.49
C GLY A 59 -14.46 -2.16 -5.25
N ALA A 60 -13.16 -2.46 -5.21
CA ALA A 60 -12.29 -2.06 -4.11
C ALA A 60 -12.25 -0.54 -3.95
N VAL A 61 -12.23 -0.09 -2.70
CA VAL A 61 -12.12 1.32 -2.31
C VAL A 61 -11.01 1.48 -1.28
N TRP A 62 -10.33 2.63 -1.31
CA TRP A 62 -9.31 2.93 -0.31
C TRP A 62 -9.96 3.31 1.00
N GLU A 63 -9.68 2.53 2.04
CA GLU A 63 -10.10 2.82 3.41
C GLU A 63 -8.93 3.39 4.19
N TRP A 64 -9.12 4.57 4.81
CA TRP A 64 -8.09 5.23 5.62
C TRP A 64 -8.34 5.01 7.10
N MET A 65 -7.27 4.74 7.83
CA MET A 65 -7.27 4.57 9.28
C MET A 65 -6.03 5.24 9.89
N GLU A 66 -6.21 5.74 11.11
CA GLU A 66 -5.10 6.19 11.94
C GLU A 66 -4.44 4.97 12.58
N MET A 67 -3.12 4.97 12.65
CA MET A 67 -2.37 3.99 13.44
C MET A 67 -2.09 4.56 14.83
N ASP A 68 -2.24 3.71 15.84
CA ASP A 68 -1.89 4.07 17.22
C ASP A 68 -0.37 4.21 17.33
N ASN A 69 0.07 5.45 17.46
CA ASN A 69 1.47 5.81 17.68
C ASN A 69 1.67 6.43 19.08
N GLY A 70 0.74 6.15 20.01
CA GLY A 70 0.65 6.75 21.34
C GLY A 70 0.05 8.17 21.34
N ASP A 71 -0.35 8.64 22.53
CA ASP A 71 -1.13 9.89 22.73
C ASP A 71 -0.41 11.18 22.31
N THR A 72 0.92 11.17 22.23
CA THR A 72 1.74 12.35 21.93
C THR A 72 2.54 12.22 20.63
N GLY A 73 2.41 11.09 19.93
CA GLY A 73 3.07 10.86 18.65
C GLY A 73 2.38 11.59 17.51
N ASP A 74 3.11 11.77 16.41
CA ASP A 74 2.50 12.20 15.15
C ASP A 74 1.51 11.12 14.68
N VAL A 75 0.36 11.57 14.17
CA VAL A 75 -0.67 10.68 13.60
C VAL A 75 -0.10 10.01 12.36
N ALA A 76 0.10 8.70 12.43
CA ALA A 76 0.46 7.88 11.28
C ALA A 76 -0.79 7.43 10.55
N LEU A 77 -0.83 7.62 9.23
CA LEU A 77 -1.96 7.21 8.40
C LEU A 77 -1.63 5.93 7.65
N LEU A 78 -2.57 4.99 7.68
CA LEU A 78 -2.55 3.77 6.89
C LEU A 78 -3.80 3.77 5.99
N ALA A 79 -3.63 3.43 4.72
CA ALA A 79 -4.73 3.13 3.84
C ALA A 79 -4.70 1.65 3.45
N ALA A 80 -5.87 1.03 3.31
CA ALA A 80 -6.02 -0.35 2.86
C ALA A 80 -6.83 -0.42 1.55
N PHE A 81 -6.48 -1.37 0.69
CA PHE A 81 -7.15 -1.58 -0.59
C PHE A 81 -7.03 -3.05 -1.02
N ASP A 82 -8.15 -3.66 -1.41
CA ASP A 82 -8.14 -5.05 -1.84
C ASP A 82 -7.58 -5.20 -3.27
N VAL A 83 -6.68 -6.17 -3.44
CA VAL A 83 -5.99 -6.45 -4.71
C VAL A 83 -5.95 -7.95 -5.03
N HIS A 84 -5.71 -8.26 -6.30
CA HIS A 84 -5.45 -9.61 -6.79
C HIS A 84 -4.17 -9.65 -7.62
N PRO A 85 -3.46 -10.79 -7.67
CA PRO A 85 -2.34 -10.95 -8.59
C PRO A 85 -2.81 -10.81 -10.04
N ILE A 86 -2.07 -10.04 -10.83
CA ILE A 86 -2.24 -10.00 -12.29
C ILE A 86 -1.83 -11.39 -12.81
N ARG A 87 -2.70 -12.03 -13.58
CA ARG A 87 -2.33 -13.28 -14.25
C ARG A 87 -1.32 -12.93 -15.35
N GLU A 88 -0.11 -13.48 -15.28
CA GLU A 88 0.76 -13.46 -16.46
C GLU A 88 0.07 -14.24 -17.59
N ALA A 89 -0.03 -13.62 -18.76
CA ALA A 89 -0.50 -14.32 -19.95
C ALA A 89 0.52 -15.43 -20.28
N SER A 90 0.05 -16.68 -20.24
CA SER A 90 0.84 -17.87 -20.58
C SER A 90 1.27 -17.90 -22.05
#